data_AF-A0A960L9I1-F1
#
_entry.id   AF-A0A960L9I1-F1
#
_cell.length_a   1.000
_cell.length_b   1.000
_cell.length_c   1.000
_cell.angle_alpha   90.00
_cell.angle_beta   90.00
_cell.angle_gamma   90.00
#
_symmetry.space_group_name_H-M   'P 1'
#
loop_
_entity.id
_entity.type
_entity.pdbx_description
1 polymer ?
#
loop_
_entity_poly.entity_id
_entity_poly.type
_entity_poly.pdbx_seq_one_letter_code
_entity_poly.pdbx_strand_id
1 'polypeptide(L)' 'MKATLTSKGQITIPVAIREKLGLKPGQVLEFDETAPYLVAVPVFDETKMRAVVGSARGAFDRSSTEWLRETRGGALDEDG' A
#
# COMPACT_ATOMS: atom_id res chain seq x y z
N MET A 1 -18.28 -17.76 -2.25
CA MET A 1 -17.26 -18.80 -1.96
C MET A 1 -17.27 -19.07 -0.46
N LYS A 2 -17.14 -20.33 -0.03
CA LYS A 2 -17.18 -20.72 1.39
C LYS A 2 -15.82 -21.30 1.78
N ALA A 3 -15.38 -21.04 3.01
CA ALA A 3 -14.19 -21.66 3.60
C ALA A 3 -14.59 -22.33 4.91
N THR A 4 -13.93 -23.43 5.24
CA THR A 4 -14.22 -24.20 6.45
C THR A 4 -13.25 -23.80 7.57
N LEU A 5 -13.78 -23.55 8.76
CA LEU A 5 -12.99 -23.40 9.98
C LEU A 5 -12.51 -24.79 10.42
N THR A 6 -11.21 -24.96 10.61
CA THR A 6 -10.66 -26.23 11.09
C THR A 6 -10.90 -26.42 12.58
N SER A 7 -10.77 -27.65 13.09
CA SER A 7 -10.86 -27.93 14.53
C SER A 7 -9.82 -27.20 15.38
N LYS A 8 -8.75 -26.68 14.77
CA LYS A 8 -7.72 -25.88 15.42
C LYS A 8 -8.01 -24.38 15.37
N GLY A 9 -9.18 -23.97 14.88
CA GLY A 9 -9.56 -22.56 14.76
C GLY A 9 -8.91 -21.83 13.58
N GLN A 10 -8.33 -22.55 12.60
CA GLN A 10 -7.72 -21.92 11.43
C GLN A 10 -8.75 -21.72 10.31
N ILE A 11 -8.72 -20.57 9.66
CA ILE A 11 -9.50 -20.28 8.45
C ILE A 11 -8.58 -20.29 7.24
N THR A 12 -8.95 -21.02 6.20
CA THR A 12 -8.22 -20.99 4.93
C THR A 12 -8.78 -19.90 4.02
N ILE A 13 -7.93 -19.02 3.50
CA ILE A 13 -8.30 -18.03 2.49
C ILE A 13 -8.15 -18.68 1.10
N PRO A 14 -9.22 -18.83 0.31
CA PRO A 14 -9.14 -19.41 -1.02
C PRO A 14 -8.24 -18.61 -1.97
N VAL A 15 -7.64 -19.30 -2.95
CA VAL A 15 -6.67 -18.73 -3.90
C VAL A 15 -7.18 -17.45 -4.57
N ALA A 16 -8.41 -17.45 -5.09
CA ALA A 16 -8.98 -16.30 -5.80
C ALA A 16 -9.09 -15.04 -4.91
N ILE A 17 -9.38 -15.21 -3.62
CA ILE A 17 -9.42 -14.09 -2.67
C ILE A 17 -8.01 -13.63 -2.32
N ARG A 18 -7.08 -14.58 -2.11
CA ARG A 18 -5.67 -14.29 -1.83
C ARG A 18 -5.05 -13.43 -2.93
N GLU A 19 -5.27 -13.78 -4.19
CA GLU A 19 -4.78 -13.04 -5.35
C GLU A 19 -5.41 -11.66 -5.46
N LYS A 20 -6.74 -11.57 -5.32
CA LYS A 20 -7.48 -10.30 -5.39
C LYS A 20 -7.07 -9.32 -4.28
N LEU A 21 -6.79 -9.82 -3.08
CA LEU A 21 -6.34 -9.02 -1.95
C LEU A 21 -4.80 -8.84 -1.91
N GLY A 22 -4.05 -9.43 -2.84
CA GLY A 22 -2.59 -9.35 -2.85
C GLY A 22 -1.90 -9.98 -1.63
N LEU A 23 -2.58 -10.93 -0.97
CA LEU A 23 -2.08 -11.59 0.24
C LEU A 23 -0.95 -12.57 -0.11
N LYS A 24 0.16 -12.48 0.62
CA LYS A 24 1.33 -13.35 0.45
C LYS A 24 1.56 -14.24 1.67
N PRO A 25 2.09 -15.46 1.50
CA PRO A 25 2.49 -16.30 2.63
C PRO A 25 3.44 -15.53 3.57
N GLY A 26 3.20 -15.63 4.87
CA GLY A 26 3.99 -14.95 5.90
C GLY A 26 3.54 -13.53 6.26
N GLN A 27 2.50 -12.99 5.62
CA GLN A 27 1.90 -11.73 6.06
C GLN A 27 1.08 -11.92 7.34
N VAL A 28 1.17 -10.91 8.22
CA VAL A 28 0.36 -10.83 9.44
C VAL A 28 -0.95 -10.10 9.10
N LEU A 29 -2.07 -10.66 9.57
CA LEU A 29 -3.40 -10.08 9.44
C LEU A 29 -3.87 -9.66 10.83
N GLU A 30 -4.34 -8.43 10.94
CA GLU A 30 -4.97 -7.92 12.16
C GLU A 30 -6.47 -8.20 12.11
N PHE A 31 -7.02 -8.68 13.22
CA PHE A 31 -8.44 -9.01 13.37
C PHE A 31 -9.06 -8.06 14.39
N ASP A 32 -10.12 -7.35 14.01
CA ASP A 32 -10.92 -6.55 14.93
C ASP A 32 -12.02 -7.42 15.55
N GLU A 33 -11.92 -7.67 16.86
CA GLU A 33 -12.87 -8.51 17.62
C GLU A 33 -14.24 -7.85 17.82
N THR A 34 -14.35 -6.54 17.63
CA THR A 34 -15.61 -5.79 17.77
C THR A 34 -16.43 -5.75 16.49
N ALA A 35 -15.83 -6.14 15.36
CA ALA A 35 -16.48 -6.09 14.06
C ALA A 35 -17.50 -7.22 13.89
N PRO A 36 -18.73 -6.94 13.39
CA PRO A 36 -19.74 -7.96 13.10
C PRO A 36 -19.36 -8.86 11.91
N TYR A 37 -18.29 -8.51 11.19
CA TYR A 37 -17.72 -9.26 10.08
C TYR A 37 -16.20 -9.06 10.05
N LEU A 38 -15.50 -10.07 9.53
CA LEU A 38 -14.05 -10.10 9.49
C LEU A 38 -13.57 -9.54 8.15
N VAL A 39 -12.85 -8.41 8.17
CA VAL A 39 -12.28 -7.77 6.96
C VAL A 39 -10.77 -7.98 6.95
N ALA A 40 -10.26 -8.64 5.92
CA ALA A 40 -8.82 -8.68 5.67
C ALA A 40 -8.45 -7.56 4.69
N VAL A 41 -7.75 -6.54 5.17
CA VAL A 41 -7.10 -5.53 4.32
C VAL A 41 -5.59 -5.74 4.36
N PRO A 42 -4.87 -5.51 3.24
CA PRO A 42 -3.42 -5.52 3.27
C PRO A 42 -2.90 -4.50 4.28
N VAL A 43 -2.02 -4.94 5.18
CA VAL A 43 -1.37 -4.04 6.13
C VAL A 43 -0.35 -3.19 5.38
N PHE A 44 -0.56 -1.88 5.40
CA PHE A 44 0.37 -0.91 4.85
C PHE A 44 1.43 -0.55 5.89
N ASP A 45 2.69 -0.83 5.57
CA ASP A 45 3.83 -0.51 6.44
C ASP A 45 4.32 0.92 6.13
N GLU A 46 3.77 1.90 6.85
CA GLU A 46 4.13 3.31 6.67
C GLU A 46 5.62 3.55 6.92
N THR A 47 6.21 2.88 7.92
CA THR A 47 7.64 3.02 8.25
C THR A 47 8.52 2.64 7.07
N LYS A 48 8.24 1.51 6.40
CA LYS A 48 8.96 1.11 5.18
C LYS A 48 8.76 2.09 4.03
N MET A 49 7.54 2.61 3.85
CA MET A 49 7.27 3.61 2.81
C MET A 49 8.05 4.91 3.08
N ARG A 50 8.10 5.37 4.33
CA ARG A 50 8.86 6.56 4.72
C ARG A 50 10.37 6.35 4.55
N ALA A 51 10.88 5.15 4.81
CA ALA A 51 12.30 4.84 4.68
C ALA A 51 12.86 5.02 3.26
N VAL A 52 12.02 4.93 2.22
CA VAL A 52 12.45 5.13 0.82
C VAL A 52 12.34 6.60 0.37
N VAL A 53 11.67 7.46 1.13
CA VAL A 53 11.54 8.88 0.78
C VAL A 53 12.91 9.55 0.85
N GLY A 54 13.33 10.18 -0.25
CA GLY A 54 14.63 10.85 -0.35
C GLY A 54 15.80 9.91 -0.64
N SER A 55 15.57 8.61 -0.83
CA SER A 55 16.61 7.63 -1.20
C SER A 55 17.33 7.94 -2.53
N ALA A 56 16.70 8.72 -3.41
CA ALA A 56 17.26 9.19 -4.68
C ALA A 56 17.72 10.67 -4.64
N ARG A 57 17.90 11.25 -3.45
CA ARG A 57 18.32 12.66 -3.32
C ARG A 57 19.74 12.83 -3.88
N GLY A 58 19.89 13.75 -4.82
CA GLY A 58 21.17 14.01 -5.50
C GLY A 58 21.56 12.97 -6.56
N ALA A 59 20.71 11.97 -6.83
CA ALA A 59 20.93 10.99 -7.90
C ALA A 59 20.58 11.52 -9.30
N PHE A 60 19.95 12.69 -9.37
CA PHE A 60 19.50 13.33 -10.61
C PHE A 60 19.86 14.81 -10.59
N ASP A 61 20.13 15.36 -11.78
CA ASP A 61 20.48 16.78 -11.97
C ASP A 61 19.30 17.73 -11.74
N ARG A 62 18.08 17.19 -11.61
CA ARG A 62 16.83 17.95 -11.49
C ARG A 62 16.04 17.54 -10.26
N SER A 63 15.44 18.53 -9.60
CA SER A 63 14.63 18.30 -8.39
C SER A 63 13.21 17.85 -8.72
N SER A 64 12.56 17.12 -7.82
CA SER A 64 11.15 16.71 -8.01
C SER A 64 10.21 17.91 -8.28
N THR A 65 10.51 19.07 -7.71
CA THR A 65 9.77 20.32 -7.93
C THR A 65 9.88 20.82 -9.37
N GLU A 66 11.07 20.71 -9.96
CA GLU A 66 11.35 21.11 -11.34
C GLU A 66 10.58 20.24 -12.35
N TRP A 67 10.64 18.92 -12.16
CA TRP A 67 9.85 17.96 -12.95
C TRP A 67 8.34 18.22 -12.84
N LEU A 68 7.83 18.53 -11.63
CA LEU A 68 6.42 18.83 -11.42
C LEU A 68 6.00 20.15 -12.11
N ARG A 69 6.86 21.18 -12.11
CA ARG A 69 6.60 22.46 -12.75
C ARG A 69 6.50 22.33 -14.28
N GLU A 70 7.39 21.54 -14.86
CA GLU A 70 7.39 21.22 -16.30
C GLU A 70 6.13 20.42 -16.68
N THR A 71 5.84 19.34 -15.95
CA THR A 71 4.77 18.39 -16.33
C THR A 71 3.36 18.93 -16.10
N ARG A 72 3.17 19.81 -15.10
CA ARG A 72 1.86 20.40 -14.78
C ARG A 72 1.54 21.64 -15.60
N GLY A 73 2.34 21.95 -16.63
CA GLY A 73 2.12 23.08 -17.53
C GLY A 73 2.12 24.40 -16.77
N GLY A 74 3.26 24.74 -16.16
CA GLY A 74 3.43 25.95 -15.36
C GLY A 74 2.70 27.15 -15.98
N ALA A 75 1.70 27.66 -15.25
CA ALA A 75 1.09 28.94 -15.55
C ALA A 75 2.20 30.01 -15.54
N LEU A 76 2.11 30.86 -16.55
CA LEU A 76 2.86 32.08 -16.76
C LEU A 76 2.77 32.96 -15.50
N ASP A 77 3.91 33.45 -15.03
CA ASP A 77 4.01 34.77 -14.40
C ASP A 77 5.18 35.45 -15.11
N GLU A 78 4.88 36.01 -16.29
CA GLU A 78 5.53 37.24 -16.73
C GLU A 78 4.98 38.38 -15.86
N ASP A 79 5.85 39.36 -15.59
CA ASP A 79 5.62 40.66 -14.93
C ASP A 79 5.71 40.74 -13.39
N GLY A 80 6.82 41.33 -12.93
CA GLY A 80 7.06 41.83 -11.58
C GLY A 80 8.53 41.98 -11.22
#